data_AF-A0A7V0QS90-F1
#
_entry.id   AF-A0A7V0QS90-F1
#
_cell.length_a   1.000
_cell.length_b   1.000
_cell.length_c   1.000
_cell.angle_alpha   90.00
_cell.angle_beta   90.00
_cell.angle_gamma   90.00
#
_symmetry.space_group_name_H-M   'P 1'
#
loop_
_entity.id
_entity.type
_entity.pdbx_description
1 polymer ?
#
loop_
_entity_poly.entity_id
_entity_poly.type
_entity_poly.pdbx_seq_one_letter_code
_entity_poly.pdbx_strand_id
1 'polypeptide(L)'
;MKRKERKTKALYSEEIIHRAKILDMLIKKKITQTQAAKELGLKSDRQIRNLLKKYQKEDHRISSLVYTRRGQPWNKVNTVIREKVKEIKIKHPNFTNPHIA
;
A
#
# COMPACT_ATOMS: atom_id res chain seq x y z
N MET A 1 -40.16 -9.16 17.11
CA MET A 1 -39.10 -8.18 16.73
C MET A 1 -38.10 -8.87 15.81
N LYS A 2 -38.07 -8.51 14.52
CA LYS A 2 -37.07 -9.06 13.59
C LYS A 2 -35.69 -8.46 13.92
N ARG A 3 -34.73 -9.29 14.33
CA ARG A 3 -33.32 -8.89 14.46
C ARG A 3 -32.86 -8.42 13.08
N LYS A 4 -32.64 -7.12 12.90
CA LYS A 4 -31.91 -6.59 11.74
C LYS A 4 -30.51 -7.20 11.79
N GLU A 5 -30.20 -8.10 10.86
CA GLU A 5 -28.84 -8.56 10.62
C GLU A 5 -27.96 -7.32 10.41
N ARG A 6 -27.13 -7.01 11.40
CA ARG A 6 -26.07 -6.04 11.23
C ARG A 6 -25.11 -6.67 10.24
N LYS A 7 -25.19 -6.29 8.96
CA LYS A 7 -24.09 -6.48 7.99
C LYS A 7 -22.84 -5.91 8.64
N THR A 8 -22.02 -6.77 9.21
CA THR A 8 -20.71 -6.41 9.73
C THR A 8 -19.92 -5.91 8.52
N LYS A 9 -19.81 -4.57 8.38
CA LYS A 9 -18.85 -3.98 7.46
C LYS A 9 -17.51 -4.63 7.78
N ALA A 10 -16.90 -5.29 6.79
CA ALA A 10 -15.54 -5.80 6.95
C ALA A 10 -14.67 -4.64 7.46
N LEU A 11 -14.08 -4.81 8.64
CA LEU A 11 -13.25 -3.80 9.31
C LEU A 11 -12.02 -3.42 8.47
N TYR A 12 -11.64 -4.30 7.53
CA TYR A 12 -10.48 -4.20 6.65
C TYR A 12 -10.85 -4.56 5.22
N SER A 13 -10.10 -4.05 4.24
CA SER A 13 -10.28 -4.43 2.83
C SER A 13 -9.91 -5.90 2.59
N GLU A 14 -10.48 -6.49 1.54
CA GLU A 14 -10.17 -7.87 1.13
C GLU A 14 -8.68 -8.09 0.89
N GLU A 15 -7.99 -7.11 0.29
CA GLU A 15 -6.54 -7.16 0.08
C GLU A 15 -5.75 -7.31 1.39
N ILE A 16 -6.17 -6.61 2.45
CA ILE A 16 -5.51 -6.66 3.75
C ILE A 16 -5.74 -8.03 4.41
N ILE A 17 -6.96 -8.54 4.33
CA ILE A 17 -7.33 -9.87 4.85
C ILE A 17 -6.54 -10.95 4.10
N HIS A 18 -6.48 -10.86 2.77
CA HIS A 18 -5.71 -11.76 1.93
C HIS A 18 -4.22 -11.75 2.29
N ARG A 19 -3.63 -10.55 2.47
CA ARG A 19 -2.25 -10.39 2.89
C ARG A 19 -1.98 -11.03 4.25
N ALA A 20 -2.87 -10.87 5.22
CA ALA A 20 -2.75 -11.51 6.53
C ALA A 20 -2.74 -13.04 6.40
N LYS A 21 -3.66 -13.61 5.63
CA LYS A 21 -3.73 -15.06 5.37
C LYS A 21 -2.44 -15.60 4.77
N ILE A 22 -1.85 -14.88 3.82
CA ILE A 22 -0.58 -15.27 3.19
C ILE A 22 0.58 -15.24 4.20
N LEU A 23 0.65 -14.20 5.03
CA LEU A 23 1.67 -14.12 6.09
C LEU A 23 1.51 -15.22 7.14
N ASP A 24 0.29 -15.58 7.51
CA ASP A 24 0.03 -16.70 8.42
C ASP A 24 0.47 -18.03 7.82
N MET A 25 0.25 -18.26 6.52
CA MET A 25 0.74 -19.46 5.83
C MET A 25 2.27 -19.52 5.79
N LEU A 26 2.92 -18.36 5.61
CA LEU A 26 4.37 -18.24 5.65
C LEU A 26 4.92 -18.56 7.06
N ILE A 27 4.30 -18.06 8.12
CA ILE A 27 4.67 -18.35 9.52
C ILE A 27 4.51 -19.84 9.83
N LYS A 28 3.41 -20.45 9.35
CA LYS A 28 3.15 -21.90 9.45
C LYS A 28 4.05 -22.75 8.54
N LYS A 29 5.01 -22.13 7.83
CA LYS A 29 5.93 -22.78 6.88
C LYS A 29 5.22 -23.58 5.77
N LYS A 30 3.98 -23.22 5.43
CA LYS A 30 3.20 -23.86 4.36
C LYS A 30 3.57 -23.37 2.96
N ILE A 31 4.13 -22.16 2.89
CA ILE A 31 4.59 -21.52 1.66
C ILE A 31 5.96 -20.90 1.88
N THR A 32 6.69 -20.65 0.79
CA THR A 32 7.97 -19.94 0.80
C THR A 32 7.79 -18.43 0.62
N GLN A 33 8.83 -17.64 0.94
CA GLN A 33 8.81 -16.18 0.72
C GLN A 33 8.61 -15.84 -0.77
N THR A 34 9.20 -16.63 -1.68
CA THR A 34 9.06 -16.46 -3.12
C THR A 34 7.63 -16.70 -3.59
N GLN A 35 6.96 -17.75 -3.06
CA GLN A 35 5.56 -18.03 -3.36
C GLN A 35 4.64 -16.92 -2.82
N ALA A 36 4.86 -16.48 -1.58
CA ALA A 36 4.11 -15.38 -0.99
C ALA A 36 4.25 -14.07 -1.80
N ALA A 37 5.45 -13.78 -2.32
CA ALA A 37 5.69 -12.61 -3.16
C ALA A 37 4.92 -12.69 -4.47
N LYS A 38 4.89 -13.86 -5.13
CA LYS A 38 4.10 -14.10 -6.34
C LYS A 38 2.60 -13.93 -6.09
N GLU A 39 2.08 -14.52 -5.02
CA GLU A 39 0.64 -14.44 -4.69
C GLU A 39 0.19 -13.01 -4.39
N LEU A 40 1.05 -12.20 -3.77
CA LEU A 40 0.77 -10.81 -3.44
C LEU A 40 1.15 -9.83 -4.56
N GLY A 41 1.58 -10.30 -5.74
CA GLY A 41 1.99 -9.46 -6.85
C GLY A 41 3.18 -8.54 -6.52
N LEU A 42 4.04 -8.94 -5.59
CA LEU A 42 5.20 -8.17 -5.15
C LEU A 42 6.42 -8.43 -6.02
N LYS A 43 7.23 -7.39 -6.22
CA LYS A 43 8.42 -7.44 -7.09
C LYS A 43 9.59 -8.16 -6.43
N SER A 44 9.62 -8.29 -5.10
CA SER A 44 10.73 -8.89 -4.37
C SER A 44 10.30 -9.55 -3.07
N ASP A 45 10.95 -10.67 -2.75
CA ASP A 45 10.89 -11.38 -1.47
C ASP A 45 11.29 -10.51 -0.26
N ARG A 46 12.13 -9.48 -0.47
CA ARG A 46 12.47 -8.49 0.56
C ARG A 46 11.24 -7.74 1.04
N GLN A 47 10.27 -7.48 0.16
CA GLN A 47 9.01 -6.84 0.55
C GLN A 47 8.20 -7.74 1.49
N ILE A 48 8.18 -9.05 1.23
CA ILE A 48 7.60 -10.05 2.15
C ILE A 48 8.33 -10.07 3.48
N ARG A 49 9.67 -10.07 3.46
CA ARG A 49 10.49 -10.07 4.69
C ARG A 49 10.20 -8.84 5.57
N ASN A 50 10.07 -7.66 4.96
CA ASN A 50 9.72 -6.43 5.67
C ASN A 50 8.27 -6.46 6.20
N LEU A 51 7.33 -6.95 5.40
CA LEU A 51 5.93 -7.14 5.82
C LEU A 51 5.83 -8.09 7.01
N LEU A 52 6.51 -9.24 6.94
CA LEU A 52 6.55 -10.23 8.01
C LEU A 52 7.12 -9.65 9.30
N LYS A 53 8.26 -8.93 9.22
CA LYS A 53 8.84 -8.24 10.39
C LYS A 53 7.86 -7.26 11.02
N LYS A 54 7.12 -6.48 10.22
CA LYS A 54 6.11 -5.54 10.72
C LYS A 54 4.96 -6.29 11.41
N TYR A 55 4.45 -7.34 10.75
CA TYR A 55 3.34 -8.15 11.24
C TYR A 55 3.69 -8.83 12.58
N GLN A 56 4.88 -9.41 12.69
CA GLN A 56 5.39 -10.03 13.92
C GLN A 56 5.62 -9.01 15.04
N LYS A 57 6.16 -7.82 14.72
CA LYS A 57 6.40 -6.75 15.70
C LYS A 57 5.11 -6.26 16.36
N GLU A 58 4.00 -6.28 15.63
CA GLU A 58 2.68 -5.87 16.13
C GLU A 58 1.79 -7.06 16.51
N ASP A 59 2.40 -8.18 16.93
CA ASP A 59 1.70 -9.37 17.42
C ASP A 59 0.64 -9.91 16.45
N HIS A 60 1.00 -9.99 15.17
CA HIS A 60 0.16 -10.53 14.10
C HIS A 60 -1.19 -9.81 13.94
N ARG A 61 -1.28 -8.54 14.36
CA ARG A 61 -2.50 -7.75 14.20
C ARG A 61 -2.69 -7.33 12.76
N ILE A 62 -3.89 -7.56 12.20
CA ILE A 62 -4.27 -7.13 10.85
C ILE A 62 -4.12 -5.61 10.67
N SER A 63 -4.35 -4.83 11.75
CA SER A 63 -4.15 -3.38 11.76
C SER A 63 -2.74 -2.96 11.33
N SER A 64 -1.73 -3.78 11.60
CA SER A 64 -0.33 -3.52 11.21
C SER A 64 -0.14 -3.54 9.69
N LEU A 65 -1.00 -4.25 8.95
CA LEU A 65 -0.93 -4.37 7.50
C LEU A 65 -1.66 -3.24 6.77
N VAL A 66 -2.42 -2.43 7.51
CA VAL A 66 -3.03 -1.20 7.01
C VAL A 66 -1.92 -0.20 6.73
N TYR A 67 -1.97 0.43 5.56
CA TYR A 67 -1.08 1.53 5.25
C TYR A 67 -1.46 2.75 6.10
N THR A 68 -0.59 3.12 7.03
CA THR A 68 -0.87 4.16 8.04
C THR A 68 -0.39 5.55 7.65
N ARG A 69 0.19 5.77 6.46
CA ARG A 69 0.60 7.12 6.03
C ARG A 69 -0.66 7.94 5.70
N ARG A 70 -1.26 8.51 6.74
CA ARG A 70 -2.32 9.50 6.67
C ARG A 70 -1.66 10.86 6.41
N GLY A 71 -2.23 11.61 5.47
CA GLY A 71 -1.77 12.94 5.10
C GLY A 71 -1.08 12.99 3.74
N GLN A 72 -1.36 14.06 3.01
CA GLN A 72 -0.56 14.45 1.87
C GLN A 72 0.83 14.89 2.39
N PRO A 73 1.91 14.65 1.64
CA PRO A 73 3.20 15.22 1.96
C PRO A 73 3.05 16.73 2.21
N TRP A 74 3.72 17.27 3.23
CA TRP A 74 3.68 18.71 3.54
C TRP A 74 4.14 19.57 2.34
N ASN A 75 4.99 19.00 1.48
CA ASN A 75 5.49 19.59 0.25
C ASN A 75 4.68 19.19 -0.99
N LYS A 76 3.43 18.74 -0.83
CA LYS A 76 2.61 18.40 -1.99
C LYS A 76 2.28 19.67 -2.77
N VAL A 77 2.87 19.77 -3.96
CA VAL A 77 2.61 20.86 -4.91
C VAL A 77 1.12 20.92 -5.23
N ASN A 78 0.56 22.13 -5.25
CA ASN A 78 -0.83 22.39 -5.64
C ASN A 78 -1.11 21.77 -7.02
N THR A 79 -2.25 21.11 -7.17
CA THR A 79 -2.66 20.45 -8.43
C THR A 79 -2.63 21.42 -9.61
N VAL A 80 -3.04 22.68 -9.41
CA VAL A 80 -3.01 23.72 -10.45
C VAL A 80 -1.59 24.01 -10.93
N ILE A 81 -0.63 24.10 -10.00
CA ILE A 81 0.79 24.32 -10.35
C ILE A 81 1.31 23.09 -11.12
N ARG A 82 0.95 21.89 -10.68
CA ARG A 82 1.36 20.65 -11.33
C ARG A 82 0.85 20.54 -12.77
N GLU A 83 -0.39 20.95 -13.03
CA GLU A 83 -0.98 20.97 -14.37
C GLU A 83 -0.29 21.99 -15.27
N LYS A 84 -0.06 23.22 -14.79
CA LYS A 84 0.72 24.23 -15.52
C LYS A 84 2.13 23.77 -15.88
N VAL A 85 2.84 23.14 -14.92
CA VAL A 85 4.18 22.60 -15.18
C VAL A 85 4.15 21.51 -16.25
N LYS A 86 3.13 20.63 -16.25
CA LYS A 86 2.96 19.62 -17.30
C LYS A 86 2.72 20.26 -18.66
N GLU A 87 1.86 21.26 -18.74
CA GLU A 87 1.60 21.99 -19.99
C GLU A 87 2.88 22.64 -20.55
N ILE A 88 3.67 23.29 -19.70
CA ILE A 88 4.95 23.91 -20.10
C ILE A 88 5.92 22.86 -20.63
N LYS A 89 6.05 21.70 -19.97
CA LYS A 89 6.91 20.59 -20.43
C LYS A 89 6.46 20.01 -21.77
N ILE A 90 5.15 19.96 -22.02
CA ILE A 90 4.59 19.49 -23.30
C ILE A 90 4.90 20.50 -24.41
N LYS A 91 4.69 21.80 -24.14
CA LYS A 91 4.95 22.88 -25.10
C LYS A 91 6.43 23.11 -25.38
N HIS A 92 7.28 22.89 -24.37
CA HIS A 92 8.72 23.11 -24.44
C HIS A 92 9.48 21.89 -23.88
N PRO A 93 9.66 20.82 -24.67
CA PRO A 93 10.32 19.59 -24.23
C PRO A 93 11.76 19.80 -23.74
N ASN A 94 12.43 20.84 -24.26
CA ASN A 94 13.83 21.15 -23.92
C ASN A 94 13.97 21.98 -22.63
N PHE A 95 12.87 22.45 -22.03
CA PHE A 95 12.95 23.25 -20.81
C PHE A 95 13.31 22.36 -19.63
N THR A 96 14.44 22.64 -18.99
CA THR A 96 14.82 22.00 -17.72
C THR A 96 14.06 22.64 -16.55
N ASN A 97 14.11 22.02 -15.37
CA ASN A 97 13.34 22.50 -14.20
C ASN A 97 13.67 23.96 -13.80
N PRO A 98 14.93 24.46 -13.90
CA PRO A 98 15.23 25.88 -13.69
C PRO A 98 14.53 26.85 -14.63
N HIS A 99 14.12 26.42 -15.83
CA HIS A 99 13.38 27.27 -16.77
C HIS A 99 11.90 27.43 -16.40
N ILE A 100 11.42 26.63 -15.44
CA ILE A 100 10.00 26.56 -15.03
C ILE A 100 9.80 27.10 -13.60
N ALA A 101 10.87 27.15 -12.81
CA ALA A 101 10.89 27.64 -11.43
C ALA A 101 10.78 29.17 -11.39
#